data_AF-A0A1A2SY03-F1
#
_entry.id   AF-A0A1A2SY03-F1
#
_cell.length_a   1.000
_cell.length_b   1.000
_cell.length_c   1.000
_cell.angle_alpha   90.00
_cell.angle_beta   90.00
_cell.angle_gamma   90.00
#
_symmetry.space_group_name_H-M   'P 1'
#
loop_
_entity.id
_entity.type
_entity.pdbx_description
1 polymer ?
#
loop_
_entity_poly.entity_id
_entity_poly.type
_entity_poly.pdbx_seq_one_letter_code
_entity_poly.pdbx_strand_id
1 'polypeptide(L)'
;MNTEPVKTFSRKFMGYDAAAVDAHIEMLTTKQQLLLDDVSSLRARLQESGDQTAALRKEVAALTDTSPSPHAVQQRMAKMLSRAVDEVAEMQAEARAEADALIAAAEAEAEETQRKREQMLSDMAAQRETMEAEYQETKEKLEAELASLREDAQQARERLLAEAKERADRDRDEARRAVDEASRQRIRILEQLMGVYRDLGDVPKALEAAYEEQTNASETDSVARLDEKARSDEKVSAGSAS
;
A
#
# COMPACT_ATOMS: atom_id res chain seq x y z
N MET A 1 79.19 39.21 38.92
CA MET A 1 79.92 39.66 40.11
C MET A 1 79.07 40.74 40.79
N ASN A 2 78.14 40.35 41.64
CA ASN A 2 77.32 41.29 42.39
C ASN A 2 78.16 41.79 43.57
N THR A 3 78.79 42.95 43.43
CA THR A 3 79.53 43.58 44.52
C THR A 3 78.53 44.14 45.52
N GLU A 4 78.47 43.57 46.71
CA GLU A 4 77.62 44.11 47.78
C GLU A 4 78.04 45.54 48.11
N PRO A 5 77.08 46.47 48.30
CA PRO A 5 77.38 47.87 48.60
C PRO A 5 78.13 47.98 49.95
N VAL A 6 79.15 48.84 49.99
CA VAL A 6 79.98 49.06 51.18
C VAL A 6 79.11 49.61 52.32
N LYS A 7 78.96 48.82 53.39
CA LYS A 7 78.14 49.19 54.57
C LYS A 7 78.86 50.24 55.40
N THR A 8 78.20 51.37 55.65
CA THR A 8 78.73 52.47 56.48
C THR A 8 78.17 52.39 57.90
N PHE A 9 79.05 52.40 58.90
CA PHE A 9 78.68 52.38 60.32
C PHE A 9 78.55 53.81 60.86
N SER A 10 77.62 54.04 61.79
CA SER A 10 77.47 55.34 62.45
C SER A 10 78.67 55.64 63.37
N ARG A 11 79.19 56.88 63.35
CA ARG A 11 80.27 57.34 64.23
C ARG A 11 79.70 57.89 65.54
N LYS A 12 80.19 57.38 66.67
CA LYS A 12 79.99 57.90 68.03
C LYS A 12 81.26 58.62 68.50
N PHE A 13 81.18 59.34 69.62
CA PHE A 13 82.20 60.28 70.14
C PHE A 13 83.64 59.70 70.27
N MET A 14 83.81 58.37 70.30
CA MET A 14 85.11 57.69 70.39
C MET A 14 85.36 56.62 69.31
N GLY A 15 84.57 56.57 68.22
CA GLY A 15 84.75 55.57 67.15
C GLY A 15 83.46 55.17 66.44
N TYR A 16 83.43 54.01 65.80
CA TYR A 16 82.19 53.42 65.28
C TYR A 16 81.42 52.71 66.41
N ASP A 17 80.12 52.49 66.20
CA ASP A 17 79.30 51.72 67.14
C ASP A 17 79.74 50.25 67.22
N ALA A 18 80.44 49.86 68.29
CA ALA A 18 81.05 48.54 68.44
C ALA A 18 80.05 47.39 68.26
N ALA A 19 78.86 47.50 68.87
CA ALA A 19 77.81 46.47 68.74
C ALA A 19 77.32 46.30 67.29
N ALA A 20 77.28 47.37 66.50
CA ALA A 20 76.88 47.30 65.09
C ALA A 20 77.98 46.69 64.20
N VAL A 21 79.25 46.93 64.54
CA VAL A 21 80.41 46.35 63.86
C VAL A 21 80.54 44.86 64.18
N ASP A 22 80.46 44.48 65.45
CA ASP A 22 80.56 43.08 65.89
C ASP A 22 79.44 42.22 65.29
N ALA A 23 78.19 42.70 65.30
CA ALA A 23 77.08 42.03 64.64
C ALA A 23 77.29 41.87 63.12
N HIS A 24 77.99 42.81 62.48
CA HIS A 24 78.33 42.67 61.06
C HIS A 24 79.47 41.68 60.82
N ILE A 25 80.47 41.63 61.70
CA ILE A 25 81.54 40.63 61.65
C ILE A 25 80.94 39.23 61.83
N GLU A 26 80.07 39.03 62.81
CA GLU A 26 79.36 37.75 63.01
C GLU A 26 78.55 37.36 61.77
N MET A 27 77.79 38.28 61.17
CA MET A 27 77.08 38.05 59.91
C MET A 27 78.02 37.68 58.76
N LEU A 28 79.17 38.35 58.62
CA LEU A 28 80.15 38.02 57.58
C LEU A 28 80.79 36.66 57.83
N THR A 29 81.10 36.31 59.08
CA THR A 29 81.68 34.99 59.41
C THR A 29 80.69 33.86 59.18
N THR A 30 79.42 34.01 59.53
CA THR A 30 78.37 33.01 59.24
C THR A 30 78.13 32.88 57.73
N LYS A 31 78.14 34.00 57.00
CA LYS A 31 78.07 33.98 55.53
C LYS A 31 79.28 33.30 54.90
N GLN A 32 80.49 33.54 55.41
CA GLN A 32 81.70 32.87 54.95
C GLN A 32 81.66 31.36 55.23
N GLN A 33 81.20 30.95 56.42
CA GLN A 33 81.01 29.54 56.76
C GLN A 33 80.01 28.87 55.82
N LEU A 34 78.86 29.49 55.59
CA LEU A 34 77.85 28.98 54.64
C LEU A 34 78.41 28.83 53.22
N LEU A 35 79.18 29.81 52.74
CA LEU A 35 79.82 29.71 51.43
C LEU A 35 80.88 28.60 51.36
N LEU A 36 81.63 28.37 52.44
CA LEU A 36 82.59 27.26 52.51
C LEU A 36 81.88 25.91 52.51
N ASP A 37 80.78 25.78 53.26
CA ASP A 37 79.95 24.59 53.30
C ASP A 37 79.33 24.31 51.91
N ASP A 38 78.79 25.33 51.25
CA ASP A 38 78.26 25.21 49.89
C ASP A 38 79.34 24.77 48.88
N VAL A 39 80.52 25.38 48.94
CA VAL A 39 81.66 24.97 48.08
C VAL A 39 82.07 23.53 48.35
N SER A 40 82.06 23.10 49.62
CA SER A 40 82.40 21.72 49.99
C SER A 40 81.35 20.73 49.46
N SER A 41 80.05 21.06 49.56
CA SER A 41 78.95 20.27 49.05
C SER A 41 78.98 20.15 47.51
N LEU A 42 79.24 21.27 46.82
CA LEU A 42 79.39 21.27 45.36
C LEU A 42 80.58 20.43 44.90
N ARG A 43 81.70 20.44 45.63
CA ARG A 43 82.85 19.57 45.35
C ARG A 43 82.50 18.10 45.52
N ALA A 44 81.81 17.74 46.60
CA ALA A 44 81.36 16.36 46.82
C ALA A 44 80.44 15.88 45.69
N ARG A 45 79.45 16.70 45.29
CA ARG A 45 78.56 16.41 44.16
C ARG A 45 79.30 16.29 42.83
N LEU A 46 80.30 17.15 42.58
CA LEU A 46 81.12 17.06 41.38
C LEU A 46 81.92 15.76 41.34
N GLN A 47 82.46 15.33 42.48
CA GLN A 47 83.20 14.08 42.61
C GLN A 47 82.30 12.86 42.38
N GLU A 48 81.12 12.83 43.01
CA GLU A 48 80.12 11.77 42.80
C GLU A 48 79.69 11.67 41.33
N SER A 49 79.39 12.81 40.69
CA SER A 49 79.08 12.84 39.26
C SER A 49 80.27 12.36 38.42
N GLY A 50 81.50 12.72 38.79
CA GLY A 50 82.72 12.22 38.18
C GLY A 50 82.82 10.70 38.23
N ASP A 51 82.58 10.09 39.40
CA ASP A 51 82.63 8.64 39.59
C ASP A 51 81.53 7.92 38.79
N GLN A 52 80.31 8.47 38.75
CA GLN A 52 79.22 7.97 37.91
C GLN A 52 79.58 7.99 36.42
N THR A 53 80.17 9.09 35.93
CA THR A 53 80.60 9.17 34.53
C THR A 53 81.72 8.17 34.22
N ALA A 54 82.64 7.93 35.16
CA ALA A 54 83.70 6.94 35.00
C ALA A 54 83.14 5.50 34.97
N ALA A 55 82.14 5.19 35.81
CA ALA A 55 81.45 3.90 35.80
C ALA A 55 80.71 3.68 34.47
N LEU A 56 79.90 4.64 34.03
CA LEU A 56 79.19 4.58 32.75
C LEU A 56 80.15 4.43 31.57
N ARG A 57 81.30 5.13 31.56
CA ARG A 57 82.32 4.96 30.51
C ARG A 57 82.87 3.53 30.44
N LYS A 58 83.08 2.87 31.58
CA LYS A 58 83.54 1.47 31.61
C LYS A 58 82.48 0.51 31.07
N GLU A 59 81.22 0.73 31.42
CA GLU A 59 80.10 -0.06 30.93
C GLU A 59 79.90 0.12 29.41
N VAL A 60 79.97 1.36 28.92
CA VAL A 60 79.95 1.67 27.48
C VAL A 60 81.11 0.99 26.77
N ALA A 61 82.31 1.02 27.34
CA ALA A 61 83.47 0.33 26.76
C ALA A 61 83.26 -1.19 26.68
N ALA A 62 82.66 -1.81 27.69
CA ALA A 62 82.33 -3.24 27.67
C ALA A 62 81.23 -3.57 26.64
N LEU A 63 80.18 -2.74 26.56
CA LEU A 63 79.08 -2.90 25.60
C LEU A 63 79.50 -2.66 24.14
N THR A 64 80.54 -1.85 23.93
CA THR A 64 81.08 -1.52 22.61
C THR A 64 82.32 -2.36 22.28
N ASP A 65 82.74 -3.29 23.15
CA ASP A 65 83.88 -4.14 22.87
C ASP A 65 83.56 -5.06 21.70
N THR A 66 84.24 -4.80 20.59
CA THR A 66 84.12 -5.59 19.36
C THR A 66 85.17 -6.68 19.25
N SER A 67 86.01 -6.85 20.29
CA SER A 67 87.10 -7.82 20.32
C SER A 67 86.63 -9.24 19.99
N PRO A 68 87.49 -10.09 19.40
CA PRO A 68 87.18 -11.50 19.15
C PRO A 68 87.18 -12.34 20.44
N SER A 69 87.15 -11.71 21.63
CA SER A 69 87.09 -12.45 22.89
C SER A 69 85.77 -13.24 22.99
N PRO A 70 85.79 -14.48 23.51
CA PRO A 70 84.58 -15.31 23.58
C PRO A 70 83.41 -14.64 24.30
N HIS A 71 83.70 -13.87 25.35
CA HIS A 71 82.68 -13.18 26.15
C HIS A 71 82.03 -12.00 25.40
N ALA A 72 82.83 -11.19 24.68
CA ALA A 72 82.30 -10.09 23.86
C ALA A 72 81.46 -10.59 22.67
N VAL A 73 81.78 -11.77 22.12
CA VAL A 73 80.96 -12.41 21.08
C VAL A 73 79.64 -12.93 21.67
N GLN A 74 79.67 -13.62 22.81
CA GLN A 74 78.47 -14.10 23.51
C GLN A 74 77.51 -12.97 23.86
N GLN A 75 78.03 -11.85 24.38
CA GLN A 75 77.20 -10.69 24.74
C GLN A 75 76.56 -10.03 23.53
N ARG A 76 77.30 -9.91 22.40
CA ARG A 76 76.75 -9.41 21.13
C ARG A 76 75.69 -10.36 20.55
N MET A 77 75.93 -11.67 20.59
CA MET A 77 74.95 -12.67 20.16
C MET A 77 73.69 -12.61 21.03
N ALA A 78 73.82 -12.51 22.35
CA ALA A 78 72.67 -12.39 23.26
C ALA A 78 71.84 -11.13 22.95
N LYS A 79 72.49 -9.98 22.71
CA LYS A 79 71.82 -8.73 22.34
C LYS A 79 71.16 -8.80 20.96
N MET A 80 71.77 -9.50 20.00
CA MET A 80 71.19 -9.71 18.68
C MET A 80 69.95 -10.62 18.77
N LEU A 81 70.02 -11.68 19.57
CA LEU A 81 68.89 -12.57 19.81
C LEU A 81 67.75 -11.87 20.55
N SER A 82 68.06 -11.06 21.57
CA SER A 82 67.01 -10.29 22.27
C SER A 82 66.32 -9.33 21.32
N ARG A 83 67.09 -8.60 20.50
CA ARG A 83 66.53 -7.70 19.50
C ARG A 83 65.68 -8.42 18.45
N ALA A 84 66.11 -9.58 17.97
CA ALA A 84 65.33 -10.37 17.01
C ALA A 84 64.02 -10.89 17.63
N VAL A 85 64.02 -11.26 18.92
CA VAL A 85 62.80 -11.65 19.65
C VAL A 85 61.87 -10.45 19.82
N ASP A 86 62.39 -9.29 20.17
CA ASP A 86 61.61 -8.05 20.30
C ASP A 86 60.98 -7.66 18.96
N GLU A 87 61.74 -7.67 17.87
CA GLU A 87 61.25 -7.39 16.51
C GLU A 87 60.18 -8.40 16.05
N VAL A 88 60.34 -9.69 16.37
CA VAL A 88 59.31 -10.70 16.08
C VAL A 88 58.06 -10.49 16.92
N ALA A 89 58.20 -10.09 18.20
CA ALA A 89 57.05 -9.80 19.06
C ALA A 89 56.27 -8.57 18.55
N GLU A 90 56.96 -7.52 18.10
CA GLU A 90 56.35 -6.35 17.47
C GLU A 90 55.60 -6.74 16.19
N MET A 91 56.25 -7.48 15.27
CA MET A 91 55.59 -7.96 14.05
C MET A 91 54.37 -8.84 14.33
N GLN A 92 54.43 -9.69 15.35
CA GLN A 92 53.29 -10.52 15.75
C GLN A 92 52.16 -9.68 16.34
N ALA A 93 52.47 -8.64 17.11
CA ALA A 93 51.47 -7.74 17.65
C ALA A 93 50.78 -6.94 16.54
N GLU A 94 51.54 -6.42 15.58
CA GLU A 94 51.00 -5.73 14.40
C GLU A 94 50.12 -6.64 13.55
N ALA A 95 50.60 -7.85 13.22
CA ALA A 95 49.83 -8.81 12.42
C ALA A 95 48.51 -9.22 13.12
N ARG A 96 48.51 -9.34 14.45
CA ARG A 96 47.28 -9.60 15.21
C ARG A 96 46.34 -8.40 15.17
N ALA A 97 46.85 -7.18 15.36
CA ALA A 97 46.04 -5.98 15.30
C ALA A 97 45.42 -5.77 13.91
N GLU A 98 46.16 -6.05 12.84
CA GLU A 98 45.63 -6.02 11.47
C GLU A 98 44.57 -7.09 11.24
N ALA A 99 44.79 -8.33 11.71
CA ALA A 99 43.81 -9.40 11.61
C ALA A 99 42.51 -9.05 12.35
N ASP A 100 42.62 -8.54 13.58
CA ASP A 100 41.47 -8.10 14.38
C ASP A 100 40.73 -6.95 13.70
N ALA A 101 41.45 -6.00 13.09
CA ALA A 101 40.84 -4.91 12.32
C ALA A 101 40.09 -5.41 11.07
N LEU A 102 40.65 -6.40 10.37
CA LEU A 102 39.98 -7.02 9.21
C LEU A 102 38.73 -7.80 9.63
N ILE A 103 38.79 -8.52 10.74
CA ILE A 103 37.63 -9.24 11.29
C ILE A 103 36.54 -8.24 11.68
N ALA A 104 36.89 -7.18 12.42
CA ALA A 104 35.94 -6.15 12.83
C ALA A 104 35.30 -5.44 11.62
N ALA A 105 36.07 -5.17 10.56
CA ALA A 105 35.55 -4.59 9.33
C ALA A 105 34.57 -5.54 8.61
N ALA A 106 34.91 -6.83 8.51
CA ALA A 106 34.05 -7.84 7.91
C ALA A 106 32.75 -8.06 8.71
N GLU A 107 32.83 -8.05 10.04
CA GLU A 107 31.66 -8.13 10.92
C GLU A 107 30.75 -6.91 10.76
N ALA A 108 31.32 -5.70 10.71
CA ALA A 108 30.54 -4.49 10.48
C ALA A 108 29.82 -4.49 9.12
N GLU A 109 30.48 -4.97 8.06
CA GLU A 109 29.86 -5.11 6.74
C GLU A 109 28.76 -6.19 6.74
N ALA A 110 28.99 -7.32 7.42
CA ALA A 110 27.99 -8.36 7.58
C ALA A 110 26.74 -7.86 8.34
N GLU A 111 26.92 -7.08 9.40
CA GLU A 111 25.80 -6.46 10.12
C GLU A 111 25.06 -5.44 9.25
N GLU A 112 25.77 -4.59 8.51
CA GLU A 112 25.14 -3.59 7.64
C GLU A 112 24.32 -4.26 6.52
N THR A 113 24.86 -5.32 5.92
CA THR A 113 24.15 -6.09 4.89
C THR A 113 22.93 -6.83 5.46
N GLN A 114 23.02 -7.37 6.69
CA GLN A 114 21.87 -7.94 7.39
C GLN A 114 20.79 -6.90 7.64
N ARG A 115 21.14 -5.72 8.18
CA ARG A 115 20.19 -4.62 8.41
C ARG A 115 19.49 -4.19 7.12
N LYS A 116 20.27 -4.03 6.04
CA LYS A 116 19.72 -3.71 4.70
C LYS A 116 18.75 -4.78 4.19
N ARG A 117 19.09 -6.06 4.40
CA ARG A 117 18.23 -7.18 4.00
C ARG A 117 16.93 -7.20 4.81
N GLU A 118 17.00 -7.01 6.13
CA GLU A 118 15.83 -6.94 7.00
C GLU A 118 14.92 -5.78 6.62
N GLN A 119 15.50 -4.62 6.35
CA GLN A 119 14.76 -3.45 5.86
C GLN A 119 14.06 -3.75 4.52
N MET A 120 14.76 -4.33 3.55
CA MET A 120 14.17 -4.71 2.26
C MET A 120 13.03 -5.74 2.43
N LEU A 121 13.18 -6.71 3.32
CA LEU A 121 12.12 -7.68 3.61
C LEU A 121 10.90 -7.02 4.25
N SER A 122 11.12 -6.07 5.17
CA SER A 122 10.05 -5.27 5.78
C SER A 122 9.32 -4.44 4.73
N ASP A 123 10.05 -3.75 3.85
CA ASP A 123 9.46 -2.94 2.78
C ASP A 123 8.66 -3.79 1.80
N MET A 124 9.17 -4.96 1.42
CA MET A 124 8.44 -5.91 0.58
C MET A 124 7.20 -6.47 1.26
N ALA A 125 7.25 -6.71 2.58
CA ALA A 125 6.08 -7.15 3.34
C ALA A 125 5.00 -6.06 3.37
N ALA A 126 5.39 -4.81 3.63
CA ALA A 126 4.48 -3.67 3.59
C ALA A 126 3.85 -3.48 2.21
N GLN A 127 4.65 -3.58 1.13
CA GLN A 127 4.13 -3.51 -0.24
C GLN A 127 3.15 -4.63 -0.57
N ARG A 128 3.40 -5.85 -0.08
CA ARG A 128 2.46 -6.97 -0.25
C ARG A 128 1.14 -6.70 0.47
N GLU A 129 1.20 -6.24 1.72
CA GLU A 129 0.00 -5.92 2.49
C GLU A 129 -0.82 -4.81 1.82
N THR A 130 -0.17 -3.76 1.31
CA THR A 130 -0.88 -2.70 0.56
C THR A 130 -1.51 -3.24 -0.73
N MET A 131 -0.79 -4.06 -1.49
CA MET A 131 -1.34 -4.65 -2.73
C MET A 131 -2.49 -5.62 -2.43
N GLU A 132 -2.39 -6.40 -1.36
CA GLU A 132 -3.46 -7.30 -0.91
C GLU A 132 -4.70 -6.50 -0.47
N ALA A 133 -4.52 -5.41 0.26
CA ALA A 133 -5.61 -4.52 0.65
C ALA A 133 -6.31 -3.89 -0.57
N GLU A 134 -5.53 -3.37 -1.53
CA GLU A 134 -6.06 -2.84 -2.80
C GLU A 134 -6.78 -3.92 -3.62
N TYR A 135 -6.25 -5.15 -3.63
CA TYR A 135 -6.89 -6.27 -4.30
C TYR A 135 -8.22 -6.64 -3.64
N GLN A 136 -8.30 -6.69 -2.31
CA GLN A 136 -9.56 -6.96 -1.62
C GLN A 136 -10.56 -5.84 -1.86
N GLU A 137 -10.15 -4.57 -1.77
CA GLU A 137 -11.04 -3.43 -2.02
C GLU A 137 -11.60 -3.45 -3.44
N THR A 138 -10.74 -3.70 -4.45
CA THR A 138 -11.19 -3.80 -5.84
C THR A 138 -12.10 -5.00 -6.06
N LYS A 139 -11.82 -6.14 -5.44
CA LYS A 139 -12.67 -7.32 -5.49
C LYS A 139 -14.04 -7.05 -4.88
N GLU A 140 -14.11 -6.42 -3.70
CA GLU A 140 -15.37 -6.07 -3.04
C GLU A 140 -16.19 -5.09 -3.88
N LYS A 141 -15.55 -4.08 -4.49
CA LYS A 141 -16.21 -3.15 -5.43
C LYS A 141 -16.80 -3.88 -6.62
N LEU A 142 -16.03 -4.77 -7.25
CA LEU A 142 -16.51 -5.55 -8.39
C LEU A 142 -17.64 -6.52 -8.01
N GLU A 143 -17.56 -7.16 -6.84
CA GLU A 143 -18.63 -8.02 -6.33
C GLU A 143 -19.92 -7.22 -6.07
N ALA A 144 -19.80 -6.01 -5.53
CA ALA A 144 -20.93 -5.10 -5.32
C ALA A 144 -21.56 -4.65 -6.66
N GLU A 145 -20.75 -4.25 -7.64
CA GLU A 145 -21.22 -3.89 -8.99
C GLU A 145 -21.89 -5.07 -9.71
N LEU A 146 -21.35 -6.29 -9.57
CA LEU A 146 -21.98 -7.48 -10.12
C LEU A 146 -23.28 -7.84 -9.40
N ALA A 147 -23.38 -7.58 -8.09
CA ALA A 147 -24.61 -7.77 -7.34
C ALA A 147 -25.69 -6.77 -7.78
N SER A 148 -25.36 -5.48 -7.92
CA SER A 148 -26.31 -4.47 -8.39
C SER A 148 -26.78 -4.75 -9.81
N LEU A 149 -25.88 -5.13 -10.72
CA LEU A 149 -26.25 -5.48 -12.10
C LEU A 149 -27.20 -6.69 -12.14
N ARG A 150 -26.98 -7.70 -11.28
CA ARG A 150 -27.87 -8.86 -11.18
C ARG A 150 -29.24 -8.46 -10.65
N GLU A 151 -29.31 -7.58 -9.65
CA GLU A 151 -30.57 -7.08 -9.11
C GLU A 151 -31.33 -6.28 -10.18
N ASP A 152 -30.66 -5.35 -10.87
CA ASP A 152 -31.25 -4.56 -11.96
C ASP A 152 -31.81 -5.47 -13.08
N ALA A 153 -31.04 -6.51 -13.46
CA ALA A 153 -31.48 -7.48 -14.46
C ALA A 153 -32.69 -8.30 -13.99
N GLN A 154 -32.73 -8.69 -12.71
CA GLN A 154 -33.87 -9.39 -12.11
C GLN A 154 -35.12 -8.50 -12.11
N GLN A 155 -35.00 -7.26 -11.65
CA GLN A 155 -36.10 -6.29 -11.63
C GLN A 155 -36.61 -6.01 -13.05
N ALA A 156 -35.72 -5.83 -14.03
CA ALA A 156 -36.11 -5.64 -15.42
C ALA A 156 -36.87 -6.86 -15.98
N ARG A 157 -36.40 -8.07 -15.67
CA ARG A 157 -37.10 -9.31 -16.06
C ARG A 157 -38.48 -9.40 -15.44
N GLU A 158 -38.62 -9.11 -14.15
CA GLU A 158 -39.91 -9.14 -13.45
C GLU A 158 -40.90 -8.14 -14.02
N ARG A 159 -40.44 -6.91 -14.32
CA ARG A 159 -41.26 -5.88 -14.99
C ARG A 159 -41.76 -6.36 -16.35
N LEU A 160 -40.86 -6.89 -17.19
CA LEU A 160 -41.25 -7.41 -18.51
C LEU A 160 -42.22 -8.59 -18.41
N LEU A 161 -42.05 -9.48 -17.44
CA LEU A 161 -42.98 -10.59 -17.20
C LEU A 161 -44.34 -10.09 -16.71
N ALA A 162 -44.37 -9.07 -15.85
CA ALA A 162 -45.61 -8.45 -15.39
C ALA A 162 -46.37 -7.78 -16.55
N GLU A 163 -45.68 -6.99 -17.38
CA GLU A 163 -46.26 -6.37 -18.56
C GLU A 163 -46.78 -7.40 -19.57
N ALA A 164 -46.02 -8.48 -19.81
CA ALA A 164 -46.44 -9.54 -20.73
C ALA A 164 -47.69 -10.27 -20.22
N LYS A 165 -47.78 -10.54 -18.90
CA LYS A 165 -48.98 -11.12 -18.28
C LYS A 165 -50.18 -10.20 -18.42
N GLU A 166 -50.02 -8.92 -18.11
CA GLU A 166 -51.10 -7.95 -18.19
C GLU A 166 -51.64 -7.82 -19.63
N ARG A 167 -50.75 -7.79 -20.63
CA ARG A 167 -51.15 -7.82 -22.04
C ARG A 167 -51.91 -9.09 -22.39
N ALA A 168 -51.40 -10.26 -21.99
CA ALA A 168 -52.05 -11.53 -22.25
C ALA A 168 -53.45 -11.63 -21.59
N ASP A 169 -53.62 -11.07 -20.40
CA ASP A 169 -54.91 -11.05 -19.72
C ASP A 169 -55.89 -10.07 -20.39
N ARG A 170 -55.41 -8.90 -20.83
CA ARG A 170 -56.20 -7.97 -21.66
C ARG A 170 -56.67 -8.63 -22.96
N ASP A 171 -55.77 -9.27 -23.70
CA ASP A 171 -56.09 -9.95 -24.95
C ASP A 171 -57.12 -11.08 -24.74
N ARG A 172 -57.00 -11.82 -23.63
CA ARG A 172 -57.99 -12.86 -23.25
C ARG A 172 -59.36 -12.27 -22.95
N ASP A 173 -59.41 -11.17 -22.21
CA ASP A 173 -60.66 -10.51 -21.86
C ASP A 173 -61.34 -9.89 -23.09
N GLU A 174 -60.57 -9.30 -24.00
CA GLU A 174 -61.06 -8.83 -25.31
C GLU A 174 -61.61 -9.99 -26.16
N ALA A 175 -60.87 -11.10 -26.24
CA ALA A 175 -61.33 -12.29 -26.95
C ALA A 175 -62.63 -12.87 -26.36
N ARG A 176 -62.76 -12.91 -25.03
CA ARG A 176 -64.00 -13.34 -24.34
C ARG A 176 -65.17 -12.44 -24.70
N ARG A 177 -64.99 -11.11 -24.65
CA ARG A 177 -66.03 -10.14 -25.02
C ARG A 177 -66.46 -10.32 -26.48
N ALA A 178 -65.51 -10.49 -27.39
CA ALA A 178 -65.81 -10.73 -28.80
C ALA A 178 -66.61 -12.03 -29.02
N VAL A 179 -66.29 -13.11 -28.29
CA VAL A 179 -67.04 -14.37 -28.32
C VAL A 179 -68.44 -14.21 -27.75
N ASP A 180 -68.61 -13.49 -26.65
CA ASP A 180 -69.91 -13.21 -26.05
C ASP A 180 -70.79 -12.38 -26.99
N GLU A 181 -70.22 -11.37 -27.65
CA GLU A 181 -70.91 -10.57 -28.65
C GLU A 181 -71.32 -11.39 -29.87
N ALA A 182 -70.41 -12.21 -30.41
CA ALA A 182 -70.71 -13.13 -31.51
C ALA A 182 -71.81 -14.14 -31.13
N SER A 183 -71.79 -14.64 -29.88
CA SER A 183 -72.82 -15.54 -29.35
C SER A 183 -74.18 -14.86 -29.25
N ARG A 184 -74.24 -13.61 -28.77
CA ARG A 184 -75.48 -12.80 -28.74
C ARG A 184 -76.01 -12.53 -30.15
N GLN A 185 -75.14 -12.20 -31.10
CA GLN A 185 -75.54 -12.03 -32.50
C GLN A 185 -76.10 -13.33 -33.08
N ARG A 186 -75.46 -14.48 -32.81
CA ARG A 186 -75.95 -15.79 -33.23
C ARG A 186 -77.33 -16.10 -32.64
N ILE A 187 -77.55 -15.85 -31.34
CA ILE A 187 -78.86 -16.02 -30.69
C ILE A 187 -79.90 -15.16 -31.40
N ARG A 188 -79.60 -13.87 -31.65
CA ARG A 188 -80.51 -12.96 -32.37
C ARG A 188 -80.87 -13.46 -33.76
N ILE A 189 -79.89 -13.95 -34.52
CA ILE A 189 -80.12 -14.52 -35.86
C ILE A 189 -80.99 -15.78 -35.75
N LEU A 190 -80.74 -16.65 -34.78
CA LEU A 190 -81.55 -17.86 -34.56
C LEU A 190 -82.99 -17.50 -34.17
N GLU A 191 -83.19 -16.50 -33.32
CA GLU A 191 -84.53 -15.98 -32.97
C GLU A 191 -85.26 -15.44 -34.20
N GLN A 192 -84.57 -14.66 -35.06
CA GLN A 192 -85.13 -14.18 -36.32
C GLN A 192 -85.51 -15.34 -37.25
N LEU A 193 -84.65 -16.35 -37.39
CA LEU A 193 -84.92 -17.53 -38.22
C LEU A 193 -86.08 -18.37 -37.67
N MET A 194 -86.22 -18.49 -36.35
CA MET A 194 -87.39 -19.14 -35.73
C MET A 194 -88.68 -18.36 -35.99
N GLY A 195 -88.63 -17.03 -35.97
CA GLY A 195 -89.75 -16.18 -36.38
C GLY A 195 -90.17 -16.46 -37.82
N VAL A 196 -89.22 -16.40 -38.76
CA VAL A 196 -89.46 -16.71 -40.18
C VAL A 196 -90.01 -18.13 -40.37
N TYR A 197 -89.46 -19.12 -39.65
CA TYR A 197 -89.96 -20.50 -39.69
C TYR A 197 -91.40 -20.62 -39.19
N ARG A 198 -91.78 -19.86 -38.17
CA ARG A 198 -93.15 -19.82 -37.65
C ARG A 198 -94.11 -19.19 -38.65
N ASP A 199 -93.72 -18.06 -39.24
CA ASP A 199 -94.49 -17.38 -40.28
C ASP A 199 -94.70 -18.29 -41.51
N LEU A 200 -93.66 -19.03 -41.91
CA LEU A 200 -93.73 -20.06 -42.95
C LEU A 200 -94.67 -21.23 -42.60
N GLY A 201 -94.89 -21.52 -41.32
CA GLY A 201 -95.81 -22.57 -40.87
C GLY A 201 -97.28 -22.25 -41.14
N ASP A 202 -97.64 -20.96 -41.23
CA ASP A 202 -98.98 -20.49 -41.57
C ASP A 202 -99.19 -20.37 -43.08
N VAL A 203 -98.11 -20.32 -43.88
CA VAL A 203 -98.16 -20.21 -45.35
C VAL A 203 -98.91 -21.38 -46.01
N PRO A 204 -98.74 -22.66 -45.64
CA PRO A 204 -99.52 -23.75 -46.22
C PRO A 204 -101.03 -23.59 -46.01
N LYS A 205 -101.44 -23.17 -44.81
CA LYS A 205 -102.86 -22.91 -44.51
C LYS A 205 -103.38 -21.69 -45.25
N ALA A 206 -102.58 -20.63 -45.36
CA ALA A 206 -102.91 -19.46 -46.15
C ALA A 206 -103.00 -19.77 -47.65
N LEU A 207 -102.14 -20.66 -48.17
CA LEU A 207 -102.18 -21.16 -49.54
C LEU A 207 -103.38 -22.08 -49.77
N GLU A 208 -103.70 -22.97 -48.83
CA GLU A 208 -104.92 -23.82 -48.87
C GLU A 208 -106.18 -22.95 -48.84
N ALA A 209 -106.27 -21.97 -47.95
CA ALA A 209 -107.38 -21.01 -47.92
C ALA A 209 -107.49 -20.20 -49.22
N ALA A 210 -106.37 -19.73 -49.78
CA ALA A 210 -106.36 -19.05 -51.08
C ALA A 210 -106.75 -19.99 -52.24
N TYR A 211 -106.37 -21.28 -52.17
CA TYR A 211 -106.80 -22.30 -53.13
C TYR A 211 -108.30 -22.59 -52.99
N GLU A 212 -108.83 -22.71 -51.78
CA GLU A 212 -110.26 -22.88 -51.52
C GLU A 212 -111.05 -21.65 -51.98
N GLU A 213 -110.59 -20.43 -51.72
CA GLU A 213 -111.18 -19.20 -52.27
C GLU A 213 -111.14 -19.20 -53.80
N GLN A 214 -110.03 -19.62 -54.43
CA GLN A 214 -109.94 -19.70 -55.90
C GLN A 214 -110.82 -20.81 -56.49
N THR A 215 -110.96 -21.94 -55.79
CA THR A 215 -111.83 -23.06 -56.20
C THR A 215 -113.29 -22.67 -56.06
N ASN A 216 -113.68 -22.06 -54.92
CA ASN A 216 -115.01 -21.50 -54.68
C ASN A 216 -115.33 -20.37 -55.67
N ALA A 217 -114.35 -19.52 -56.01
CA ALA A 217 -114.48 -18.49 -57.04
C ALA A 217 -114.64 -19.10 -58.45
N SER A 218 -113.97 -20.22 -58.75
CA SER A 218 -114.07 -20.93 -60.03
C SER A 218 -115.37 -21.73 -60.18
N GLU A 219 -115.96 -22.21 -59.08
CA GLU A 219 -117.32 -22.79 -59.07
C GLU A 219 -118.40 -21.71 -59.23
N THR A 220 -118.16 -20.46 -58.80
CA THR A 220 -119.03 -19.33 -59.13
C THR A 220 -118.79 -18.72 -60.52
N ASP A 221 -117.56 -18.73 -61.05
CA ASP A 221 -117.22 -18.21 -62.40
C ASP A 221 -117.57 -19.21 -63.54
N SER A 222 -117.74 -20.50 -63.22
CA SER A 222 -118.26 -21.50 -64.18
C SER A 222 -119.80 -21.50 -64.28
N VAL A 223 -120.51 -20.98 -63.27
CA VAL A 223 -121.96 -20.74 -63.34
C VAL A 223 -122.27 -19.35 -63.93
N ALA A 224 -121.38 -18.36 -63.79
CA ALA A 224 -121.54 -17.02 -64.38
C ALA A 224 -121.13 -16.92 -65.88
N ARG A 225 -120.19 -17.74 -66.37
CA ARG A 225 -119.72 -17.68 -67.78
C ARG A 225 -120.60 -18.39 -68.81
N LEU A 226 -121.66 -19.09 -68.40
CA LEU A 226 -122.65 -19.65 -69.33
C LEU A 226 -123.82 -18.71 -69.63
N ASP A 227 -123.98 -17.60 -68.91
CA ASP A 227 -125.07 -16.62 -69.12
C ASP A 227 -124.64 -15.29 -69.77
N GLU A 228 -123.34 -15.09 -70.03
CA GLU A 228 -122.79 -13.85 -70.62
C GLU A 228 -122.17 -14.05 -72.02
N LYS A 229 -122.57 -15.11 -72.73
CA LYS A 229 -122.26 -15.34 -74.16
C LYS A 229 -123.51 -15.27 -75.04
N ALA A 230 -124.39 -14.34 -74.71
CA ALA A 230 -125.57 -13.98 -75.49
C ALA A 230 -125.84 -12.47 -75.45
N ARG A 231 -124.83 -11.61 -75.66
CA ARG A 231 -124.99 -10.21 -76.09
C ARG A 231 -123.62 -9.60 -76.43
N SER A 232 -123.53 -9.04 -77.64
CA SER A 232 -122.45 -8.22 -78.24
C SER A 232 -121.08 -8.90 -78.41
N ASP A 233 -120.52 -9.19 -79.59
CA ASP A 233 -120.72 -8.70 -80.96
C ASP A 233 -120.95 -7.19 -81.04
N GLU A 234 -119.89 -6.39 -80.89
CA GLU A 234 -119.53 -5.30 -81.82
C GLU A 234 -118.21 -4.59 -81.38
N LYS A 235 -117.24 -4.52 -82.32
CA LYS A 235 -116.00 -3.69 -82.36
C LYS A 235 -114.83 -4.10 -81.44
N VAL A 236 -113.76 -4.75 -81.91
CA VAL A 236 -112.78 -4.48 -83.00
C VAL A 236 -111.77 -3.37 -82.70
N SER A 237 -110.48 -3.78 -82.74
CA SER A 237 -109.25 -3.01 -83.00
C SER A 237 -108.77 -2.03 -81.93
N ALA A 238 -107.48 -1.90 -81.61
CA ALA A 238 -106.21 -2.45 -82.13
C ALA A 238 -105.16 -2.25 -81.00
N GLY A 239 -104.19 -3.15 -80.81
CA GLY A 239 -102.82 -3.07 -81.36
C GLY A 239 -101.83 -2.91 -80.18
N SER A 240 -100.92 -3.85 -79.87
CA SER A 240 -99.74 -4.37 -80.59
C SER A 240 -98.50 -3.47 -80.53
N ALA A 241 -97.36 -4.12 -80.26
CA ALA A 241 -95.96 -3.67 -80.26
C ALA A 241 -95.45 -3.13 -78.91
N SER A 242 -94.65 -3.90 -78.16
CA SER A 242 -93.23 -4.33 -78.36
C SER A 242 -92.26 -3.38 -77.68
#